data_AF-A0A964U3C8-F1
#
_entry.id   AF-A0A964U3C8-F1
#
_cell.length_a   1.000
_cell.length_b   1.000
_cell.length_c   1.000
_cell.angle_alpha   90.00
_cell.angle_beta   90.00
_cell.angle_gamma   90.00
#
_symmetry.space_group_name_H-M   'P 1'
#
loop_
_entity.id
_entity.type
_entity.pdbx_description
1 polymer ?
#
loop_
_entity_poly.entity_id
_entity_poly.type
_entity_poly.pdbx_seq_one_letter_code
_entity_poly.pdbx_strand_id
1 'polypeptide(L)' 'MHIVITGAGRGIAVVLIDSGWVRTDMGGPEADEDPAAVAAGILDIAAQDGLRHTGRFLRFTGEERDF' A
#
# COMPACT_ATOMS: atom_id res chain seq x y z
N MET A 1 -5.47 5.03 4.26
CA MET A 1 -5.11 5.65 2.96
C MET A 1 -3.66 6.11 3.01
N HIS A 2 -2.74 5.27 2.54
CA HIS A 2 -1.35 5.66 2.35
C HIS A 2 -1.08 5.73 0.85
N ILE A 3 -0.66 6.89 0.35
CA ILE A 3 -0.21 7.06 -1.03
C ILE A 3 1.29 6.75 -1.02
N VAL A 4 1.70 5.68 -1.70
CA VAL A 4 3.11 5.42 -1.96
C VAL A 4 3.46 6.13 -3.27
N ILE A 5 4.07 7.32 -3.14
CA ILE A 5 4.67 8.00 -4.27
C ILE A 5 6.06 7.42 -4.44
N THR A 6 6.19 6.62 -5.47
CA THR A 6 7.49 6.49 -6.10
C THR A 6 7.52 6.94 -7.55
N GLY A 7 6.50 7.57 -8.26
CA GLY A 7 6.38 8.44 -9.53
C GLY A 7 6.24 7.85 -10.99
N ALA A 8 6.59 8.47 -12.16
CA ALA A 8 6.79 7.86 -13.54
C ALA A 8 6.62 8.87 -14.69
N GLY A 9 7.56 9.82 -14.78
CA GLY A 9 7.97 10.56 -16.00
C GLY A 9 9.46 10.92 -15.93
N ARG A 10 10.12 10.36 -14.90
CA ARG A 10 11.49 10.55 -14.40
C ARG A 10 12.05 9.22 -13.81
N GLY A 11 11.44 8.07 -14.09
CA GLY A 11 11.80 6.78 -13.46
C GLY A 11 11.31 6.62 -12.01
N ILE A 12 10.12 7.13 -11.74
CA ILE A 12 9.48 7.11 -10.42
C ILE A 12 8.31 6.03 -10.67
N ALA A 13 7.71 5.25 -9.74
CA ALA A 13 6.43 4.46 -9.74
C ALA A 13 5.25 4.93 -8.80
N VAL A 14 4.00 5.19 -9.24
CA VAL A 14 2.88 5.63 -8.34
C VAL A 14 1.82 4.54 -8.14
N VAL A 15 1.52 4.14 -6.89
CA VAL A 15 0.47 3.16 -6.59
C VAL A 15 -0.44 3.63 -5.45
N LEU A 16 -1.73 3.32 -5.54
CA LEU A 16 -2.68 3.52 -4.42
C LEU A 16 -2.67 2.26 -3.55
N ILE A 17 -2.57 2.44 -2.23
CA ILE A 17 -2.63 1.32 -1.28
C ILE A 17 -3.84 1.40 -0.34
N ASP A 18 -4.65 0.34 -0.37
CA ASP A 18 -5.60 -0.03 0.68
C ASP A 18 -4.84 -0.74 1.82
N SER A 19 -4.64 0.01 2.91
CA SER A 19 -3.98 -0.50 4.12
C SER A 19 -4.85 -1.47 4.93
N GLY A 20 -6.13 -1.62 4.58
CA GLY A 20 -7.11 -2.25 5.46
C GLY A 20 -7.42 -1.40 6.70
N TRP A 21 -8.11 -2.02 7.66
CA TRP A 21 -8.41 -1.44 8.96
C TRP A 21 -7.34 -1.87 9.97
N VAL A 22 -6.48 -0.93 10.35
CA VAL A 22 -5.22 -1.21 11.05
C VAL A 22 -5.26 -0.73 12.50
N ARG A 23 -4.74 -1.53 13.45
CA ARG A 23 -4.69 -1.23 14.90
C ARG A 23 -3.75 -0.07 15.24
N THR A 24 -4.20 1.13 14.92
CA THR A 24 -3.56 2.41 15.15
C THR A 24 -4.49 3.28 15.99
N ASP A 25 -4.04 4.44 16.45
CA ASP A 25 -4.91 5.39 17.18
C ASP A 25 -6.18 5.76 16.37
N MET A 26 -6.08 5.80 15.04
CA MET A 26 -7.19 6.07 14.14
C MET A 26 -8.11 4.85 13.93
N GLY A 27 -7.55 3.63 13.90
CA GLY A 27 -8.32 2.41 13.68
C GLY A 27 -8.92 1.82 14.96
N GLY A 28 -8.35 2.13 16.12
CA GLY A 28 -8.72 1.53 17.40
C GLY A 28 -8.15 0.11 17.59
N PRO A 29 -8.26 -0.44 18.81
CA PRO A 29 -7.70 -1.75 19.16
C PRO A 29 -8.42 -2.94 18.52
N GLU A 30 -9.68 -2.76 18.11
CA GLU A 30 -10.53 -3.79 17.49
C GLU A 30 -10.28 -3.97 15.99
N ALA A 31 -9.41 -3.16 15.39
CA ALA A 31 -9.07 -3.29 13.99
C ALA A 31 -8.38 -4.64 13.70
N ASP A 32 -8.60 -5.20 12.52
CA ASP A 32 -8.16 -6.56 12.21
C ASP A 32 -6.64 -6.63 11.98
N GLU A 33 -6.07 -5.59 11.38
CA GLU A 33 -4.72 -5.65 10.83
C GLU A 33 -3.65 -5.16 11.81
N ASP A 34 -2.52 -5.88 11.82
CA ASP A 34 -1.34 -5.49 12.57
C ASP A 34 -0.54 -4.39 11.85
N PRO A 35 -0.20 -3.27 12.50
CA PRO A 35 0.54 -2.18 11.85
C PRO A 35 1.87 -2.59 11.24
N ALA A 36 2.62 -3.50 11.89
CA ALA A 36 3.92 -3.93 11.40
C ALA A 36 3.77 -4.83 10.16
N ALA A 37 2.78 -5.71 10.15
CA ALA A 37 2.48 -6.54 8.98
C ALA A 37 2.04 -5.70 7.77
N VAL A 38 1.19 -4.69 7.98
CA VAL A 38 0.74 -3.78 6.92
C VAL A 38 1.92 -2.97 6.37
N ALA A 39 2.78 -2.43 7.24
CA ALA A 39 3.96 -1.70 6.82
C ALA A 39 4.94 -2.57 6.01
N ALA A 40 5.16 -3.81 6.43
CA ALA A 40 5.99 -4.76 5.70
C ALA A 40 5.45 -5.04 4.28
N GLY A 41 4.15 -5.30 4.15
CA GLY A 41 3.52 -5.53 2.84
C GLY A 41 3.61 -4.31 1.91
N ILE A 42 3.45 -3.10 2.46
CA ILE A 42 3.65 -1.84 1.71
C ILE A 42 5.10 -1.73 1.21
N LEU A 43 6.08 -2.03 2.06
CA LEU A 43 7.49 -2.00 1.69
C LEU A 43 7.82 -3.05 0.62
N ASP A 44 7.23 -4.25 0.70
CA ASP A 44 7.41 -5.30 -0.30
C ASP A 44 6.88 -4.87 -1.67
N ILE A 45 5.70 -4.22 -1.71
CA ILE A 45 5.13 -3.66 -2.94
C ILE A 45 6.04 -2.55 -3.50
N ALA A 46 6.60 -1.70 -2.64
CA ALA A 46 7.49 -0.62 -3.05
C ALA A 46 8.87 -1.12 -3.53
N ALA A 47 9.37 -2.23 -2.96
CA ALA A 47 10.65 -2.84 -3.31
C ALA A 47 10.60 -3.62 -4.63
N GLN A 48 9.42 -4.10 -5.00
CA GLN A 48 9.14 -4.69 -6.30
C GLN A 48 9.24 -3.61 -7.40
N ASP A 49 9.52 -3.99 -8.66
CA ASP A 49 9.48 -3.07 -9.82
C ASP A 49 8.16 -2.28 -9.88
N GLY A 50 8.17 -1.09 -9.30
CA GLY A 50 6.98 -0.27 -9.09
C GLY A 50 6.45 0.32 -10.40
N LEU A 51 7.27 0.40 -11.46
CA LEU A 51 6.81 0.93 -12.74
C LEU A 51 5.67 0.07 -13.28
N ARG A 52 5.76 -1.25 -13.11
CA ARG A 52 4.69 -2.19 -13.49
C ARG A 52 3.40 -2.03 -12.67
N HIS A 53 3.51 -1.46 -11.47
CA HIS A 53 2.38 -1.24 -10.58
C HIS A 53 1.79 0.17 -10.71
N THR A 54 2.37 1.01 -11.56
CA THR A 54 1.94 2.40 -11.68
C THR A 54 0.48 2.48 -12.13
N GLY A 55 -0.31 3.30 -11.42
CA GLY A 55 -1.72 3.52 -11.72
C GLY A 55 -2.67 2.44 -11.19
N ARG A 56 -2.15 1.42 -10.50
CA ARG A 56 -2.98 0.36 -9.89
C ARG A 56 -3.43 0.76 -8.48
N PHE A 57 -4.51 0.14 -8.05
CA PHE A 57 -4.99 0.17 -6.68
C PHE A 57 -4.82 -1.21 -6.06
N LEU A 58 -3.97 -1.31 -5.05
CA LEU A 58 -3.61 -2.58 -4.42
C LEU A 58 -3.97 -2.57 -2.93
N ARG A 59 -4.32 -3.72 -2.39
CA ARG A 59 -4.26 -3.97 -0.94
C ARG A 59 -2.79 -4.13 -0.51
N PHE A 60 -2.47 -3.88 0.76
CA PHE A 60 -1.12 -4.08 1.30
C PHE A 60 -0.57 -5.52 1.11
N THR A 61 -1.45 -6.50 0.84
CA THR A 61 -1.08 -7.88 0.50
C THR A 61 -0.63 -8.07 -0.97
N GLY A 62 -0.76 -7.03 -1.80
CA GLY A 62 -0.46 -7.05 -3.24
C GLY A 62 -1.64 -7.44 -4.14
N GLU A 63 -2.80 -7.75 -3.56
CA GLU A 63 -4.04 -8.03 -4.31
C GLU A 63 -4.58 -6.74 -4.95
N GLU A 64 -5.04 -6.83 -6.21
CA GLU A 64 -5.63 -5.69 -6.90
C GLU A 64 -7.08 -5.43 -6.43
N ARG A 65 -7.44 -4.16 -6.34
CA ARG A 65 -8.74 -3.68 -5.88
C ARG A 65 -9.41 -2.88 -6.99
N ASP A 66 -10.72 -3.06 -7.11
CA ASP A 66 -11.54 -2.18 -7.93
C ASP A 66 -11.66 -0.79 -7.28
N PHE A 67 -11.82 0.24 -8.12
CA PHE A 67 -11.98 1.63 -7.71
C PHE A 67 -13.37 1.95 -7.15
#